data_AF-A0A6L7SRR1-F1
#
_entry.id   AF-A0A6L7SRR1-F1
#
_cell.length_a   1.000
_cell.length_b   1.000
_cell.length_c   1.000
_cell.angle_alpha   90.00
_cell.angle_beta   90.00
_cell.angle_gamma   90.00
#
_symmetry.space_group_name_H-M   'P 1'
#
loop_
_entity.id
_entity.type
_entity.pdbx_description
1 polymer ?
#
loop_
_entity_poly.entity_id
_entity_poly.type
_entity_poly.pdbx_seq_one_letter_code
_entity_poly.pdbx_strand_id
1 'polypeptide(L)'
;MNAKTLTERHKLPIGTQTFSRLRDRGCYYVDRTPLIRQMIEEGDFYFLSRPRRFGKSLLISTLKELFEGNEPLFRGLDIHPHWDWSVKYPVVRLSFGGKVSMADDIEYHAHNQLSRIELAFDLESLSSARSASDRLENVLYFLHRKTGRQVVVLIDQYDRPVLNVLEDREKARENRDCLGDIYSILKDAEDHVRFVFVTGITMFSKNSFSSGLNNLTDIGLSPGYAAICGYTDRDLDTVFARTRPGRDPQVVQRLPLVRGGKALQPARHSPPVQ
;
A
#
# COMPACT_ATOMS: atom_id res chain seq x y z
N MET A 1 41.22 -9.34 16.33
CA MET A 1 40.36 -10.54 16.43
C MET A 1 39.11 -10.17 17.20
N ASN A 2 37.92 -10.28 16.58
CA ASN A 2 36.66 -10.53 17.27
C ASN A 2 35.65 -11.04 16.23
N ALA A 3 35.70 -12.36 16.02
CA ALA A 3 34.73 -13.11 15.24
C ALA A 3 33.43 -13.21 16.05
N LYS A 4 32.51 -12.25 15.84
CA LYS A 4 31.13 -12.31 16.37
C LYS A 4 30.09 -11.92 15.32
N THR A 5 30.40 -12.09 14.05
CA THR A 5 29.44 -11.94 12.95
C THR A 5 29.15 -13.33 12.39
N LEU A 6 27.86 -13.63 12.21
CA LEU A 6 27.27 -14.70 11.35
C LEU A 6 26.63 -15.92 12.05
N THR A 7 25.61 -15.74 12.91
CA THR A 7 24.71 -16.88 13.27
C THR A 7 23.27 -16.51 13.66
N GLU A 8 22.67 -15.42 13.19
CA GLU A 8 21.22 -15.20 13.40
C GLU A 8 20.40 -15.66 12.18
N ARG A 9 19.64 -16.74 12.35
CA ARG A 9 18.61 -17.17 11.40
C ARG A 9 17.38 -16.28 11.58
N HIS A 10 17.24 -15.27 10.74
CA HIS A 10 16.05 -14.41 10.71
C HIS A 10 14.78 -15.22 10.39
N LYS A 11 13.62 -14.78 10.88
CA LYS A 11 12.34 -15.46 10.60
C LYS A 11 11.81 -15.06 9.22
N LEU A 12 11.10 -15.96 8.56
CA LEU A 12 10.41 -15.63 7.31
C LEU A 12 9.23 -14.69 7.59
N PRO A 13 8.99 -13.67 6.74
CA PRO A 13 7.90 -12.71 6.92
C PRO A 13 6.52 -13.28 6.51
N ILE A 14 6.24 -14.55 6.82
CA ILE A 14 4.98 -15.20 6.43
C ILE A 14 3.81 -14.52 7.14
N GLY A 15 2.87 -13.99 6.37
CA GLY A 15 1.64 -13.38 6.89
C GLY A 15 1.80 -12.02 7.54
N THR A 16 3.00 -11.46 7.62
CA THR A 16 3.22 -10.11 8.18
C THR A 16 3.09 -9.05 7.09
N GLN A 17 2.11 -8.16 7.24
CA GLN A 17 1.85 -7.06 6.30
C GLN A 17 2.21 -5.68 6.91
N THR A 18 2.76 -5.67 8.12
CA THR A 18 3.12 -4.45 8.84
C THR A 18 4.64 -4.34 8.83
N PHE A 19 5.16 -3.25 8.27
CA PHE A 19 6.59 -3.02 8.12
C PHE A 19 7.29 -2.93 9.48
N SER A 20 6.76 -2.15 10.43
CA SER A 20 7.33 -2.05 11.79
C SER A 20 7.45 -3.41 12.47
N ARG A 21 6.37 -4.20 12.51
CA ARG A 21 6.41 -5.57 13.07
C ARG A 21 7.40 -6.48 12.37
N LEU A 22 7.61 -6.32 11.06
CA LEU A 22 8.58 -7.10 10.29
C LEU A 22 10.00 -6.76 10.74
N ARG A 23 10.31 -5.45 10.89
CA ARG A 23 11.61 -4.96 11.35
C ARG A 23 11.88 -5.31 12.81
N ASP A 24 10.93 -5.07 13.71
CA ASP A 24 11.05 -5.35 15.15
C ASP A 24 11.30 -6.84 15.44
N ARG A 25 10.71 -7.74 14.64
CA ARG A 25 10.87 -9.19 14.79
C ARG A 25 12.14 -9.72 14.14
N GLY A 26 12.97 -8.87 13.54
CA GLY A 26 14.14 -9.28 12.77
C GLY A 26 13.78 -10.29 11.69
N CYS A 27 12.67 -10.09 10.97
CA CYS A 27 12.32 -10.94 9.85
C CYS A 27 13.17 -10.60 8.61
N TYR A 28 13.31 -11.55 7.68
CA TYR A 28 13.87 -11.25 6.37
C TYR A 28 13.05 -10.17 5.67
N TYR A 29 13.74 -9.13 5.20
CA TYR A 29 13.17 -8.04 4.41
C TYR A 29 14.02 -7.88 3.15
N VAL A 30 13.36 -7.85 2.00
CA VAL A 30 14.02 -7.48 0.76
C VAL A 30 13.88 -5.98 0.61
N ASP A 31 15.01 -5.30 0.52
CA ASP A 31 15.02 -3.86 0.45
C ASP A 31 14.50 -3.37 -0.91
N ARG A 32 13.30 -2.78 -0.88
CA ARG A 32 12.67 -2.11 -2.04
C ARG A 32 12.69 -0.59 -1.91
N THR A 33 13.35 -0.07 -0.87
CA THR A 33 13.41 1.37 -0.63
C THR A 33 14.12 2.19 -1.72
N PRO A 34 15.03 1.65 -2.56
CA PRO A 34 15.51 2.38 -3.75
C PRO A 34 14.39 2.71 -4.74
N LEU A 35 13.49 1.75 -4.98
CA LEU A 35 12.34 1.94 -5.89
C LEU A 35 11.29 2.87 -5.27
N ILE A 36 11.13 2.84 -3.94
CA ILE A 36 10.26 3.79 -3.23
C ILE A 36 10.81 5.22 -3.38
N ARG A 37 12.11 5.41 -3.21
CA ARG A 37 12.75 6.71 -3.37
C ARG A 37 12.57 7.24 -4.80
N GLN A 38 12.89 6.42 -5.80
CA GLN A 38 12.66 6.76 -7.21
C GLN A 38 11.21 7.17 -7.47
N MET A 39 10.24 6.40 -6.96
CA MET A 39 8.81 6.68 -7.12
C MET A 39 8.42 8.04 -6.51
N ILE A 40 8.93 8.38 -5.32
CA ILE A 40 8.61 9.66 -4.67
C ILE A 40 9.27 10.86 -5.39
N GLU A 41 10.41 10.64 -6.05
CA GLU A 41 11.12 11.67 -6.82
C GLU A 41 10.49 11.92 -8.20
N GLU A 42 9.89 10.90 -8.81
CA GLU A 42 9.35 10.97 -10.18
C GLU A 42 7.93 11.55 -10.27
N GLY A 43 7.15 11.52 -9.19
CA GLY A 43 5.77 12.00 -9.21
C GLY A 43 5.03 11.80 -7.90
N ASP A 44 3.75 12.16 -7.93
CA ASP A 44 2.93 12.25 -6.72
C ASP A 44 1.76 11.27 -6.69
N PHE A 45 1.28 10.77 -7.83
CA PHE A 45 0.07 9.94 -7.91
C PHE A 45 0.35 8.58 -8.56
N TYR A 46 0.26 7.52 -7.77
CA TYR A 46 0.59 6.17 -8.21
C TYR A 46 -0.50 5.15 -7.91
N PHE A 47 -0.63 4.20 -8.83
CA PHE A 47 -1.45 3.01 -8.67
C PHE A 47 -0.64 1.74 -8.89
N LEU A 48 -0.83 0.74 -8.02
CA LEU A 48 -0.21 -0.57 -8.16
C LEU A 48 -1.27 -1.66 -8.30
N SER A 49 -1.47 -2.13 -9.54
CA SER A 49 -2.21 -3.35 -9.84
C SER A 49 -1.31 -4.59 -9.69
N ARG A 50 -1.60 -5.47 -8.71
CA ARG A 50 -0.98 -6.80 -8.62
C ARG A 50 -1.94 -7.84 -8.06
N PRO A 51 -1.72 -9.14 -8.30
CA PRO A 51 -2.49 -10.21 -7.68
C PRO A 51 -2.52 -10.14 -6.14
N ARG A 52 -3.46 -10.88 -5.53
CA ARG A 52 -3.53 -10.99 -4.06
C ARG A 52 -2.22 -11.58 -3.50
N ARG A 53 -1.86 -11.18 -2.27
CA ARG A 53 -0.68 -11.68 -1.53
C ARG A 53 0.69 -11.35 -2.16
N PHE A 54 0.76 -10.37 -3.06
CA PHE A 54 2.01 -9.90 -3.68
C PHE A 54 2.82 -8.89 -2.85
N GLY A 55 2.45 -8.63 -1.60
CA GLY A 55 3.18 -7.68 -0.73
C GLY A 55 2.72 -6.23 -0.81
N LYS A 56 1.62 -5.92 -1.51
CA LYS A 56 1.08 -4.54 -1.62
C LYS A 56 0.81 -3.88 -0.27
N SER A 57 0.15 -4.57 0.65
CA SER A 57 -0.13 -4.04 2.00
C SER A 57 1.14 -3.81 2.82
N LEU A 58 2.19 -4.62 2.60
CA LEU A 58 3.51 -4.38 3.20
C LEU A 58 4.13 -3.11 2.63
N LEU A 59 4.06 -2.90 1.31
CA LEU A 59 4.54 -1.67 0.67
C LEU A 59 3.80 -0.42 1.19
N ILE A 60 2.45 -0.46 1.29
CA ILE A 60 1.65 0.60 1.93
C ILE A 60 2.15 0.87 3.35
N SER A 61 2.40 -0.19 4.13
CA SER A 61 2.93 -0.04 5.48
C SER A 61 4.33 0.57 5.48
N THR A 62 5.22 0.19 4.55
CA THR A 62 6.56 0.78 4.43
C THR A 62 6.48 2.28 4.10
N LEU A 63 5.63 2.67 3.14
CA LEU A 63 5.42 4.07 2.77
C LEU A 63 4.91 4.89 3.95
N LYS A 64 3.91 4.38 4.70
CA LYS A 64 3.41 5.03 5.91
C LYS A 64 4.55 5.34 6.89
N GLU A 65 5.32 4.32 7.25
CA GLU A 65 6.39 4.47 8.24
C GLU A 65 7.52 5.40 7.75
N LEU A 66 7.77 5.45 6.44
CA LEU A 66 8.75 6.35 5.81
C LEU A 66 8.30 7.81 5.93
N PHE A 67 7.08 8.11 5.49
CA PHE A 67 6.54 9.47 5.48
C PHE A 67 6.28 10.02 6.88
N GLU A 68 5.95 9.17 7.86
CA GLU A 68 5.85 9.56 9.27
C GLU A 68 7.22 9.79 9.93
N GLY A 69 8.33 9.49 9.24
CA GLY A 69 9.69 9.72 9.71
C GLY A 69 10.13 8.76 10.81
N ASN A 70 9.69 7.49 10.77
CA ASN A 70 10.07 6.46 11.74
C ASN A 70 11.47 5.90 11.45
N GLU A 71 12.48 6.78 11.50
CA GLU A 71 13.90 6.54 11.14
C GLU A 71 14.47 5.20 11.63
N PRO A 72 14.27 4.76 12.89
CA PRO A 72 14.88 3.53 13.39
C PRO A 72 14.52 2.29 12.55
N LEU A 73 13.34 2.27 11.93
CA LEU A 73 12.89 1.14 11.09
C LEU A 73 13.67 1.02 9.79
N PHE A 74 14.26 2.12 9.31
CA PHE A 74 14.93 2.20 8.00
C PHE A 74 16.45 2.05 8.08
N ARG A 75 17.03 2.04 9.28
CA ARG A 75 18.48 1.84 9.45
C ARG A 75 18.95 0.57 8.75
N GLY A 76 19.99 0.71 7.93
CA GLY A 76 20.55 -0.37 7.11
C GLY A 76 19.78 -0.67 5.82
N LEU A 77 18.77 0.13 5.47
CA LEU A 77 18.13 0.14 4.15
C LEU A 77 18.72 1.27 3.29
N ASP A 78 18.66 1.11 1.98
CA ASP A 78 19.21 2.04 0.98
C ASP A 78 18.72 3.47 1.15
N ILE A 79 17.42 3.67 1.43
CA ILE A 79 16.83 5.00 1.56
C ILE A 79 17.31 5.78 2.79
N HIS A 80 17.89 5.12 3.81
CA HIS A 80 18.22 5.75 5.09
C HIS A 80 19.09 7.01 4.99
N PRO A 81 20.25 7.00 4.29
CA PRO A 81 21.06 8.20 4.09
C PRO A 81 20.46 9.23 3.13
N HIS A 82 19.39 8.88 2.39
CA HIS A 82 18.81 9.71 1.33
C HIS A 82 17.47 10.36 1.72
N TRP A 83 16.98 10.10 2.93
CA TRP A 83 15.74 10.66 3.43
C TRP A 83 15.99 11.72 4.50
N ASP A 84 15.27 12.84 4.43
CA ASP A 84 15.31 13.86 5.48
C ASP A 84 14.39 13.45 6.65
N TRP A 85 14.98 12.82 7.66
CA TRP A 85 14.27 12.35 8.85
C TRP A 85 13.77 13.46 9.78
N SER A 86 14.18 14.73 9.55
CA SER A 86 13.64 15.87 10.29
C SER A 86 12.24 16.26 9.81
N VAL A 87 11.88 15.85 8.59
CA VAL A 87 10.58 16.13 7.98
C VAL A 87 9.64 14.95 8.20
N LYS A 88 8.44 15.25 8.71
CA LYS A 88 7.35 14.29 8.91
C LYS A 88 6.11 14.79 8.20
N TYR A 89 5.42 13.89 7.52
CA TYR A 89 4.19 14.18 6.81
C TYR A 89 3.00 13.54 7.54
N PRO A 90 1.85 14.21 7.63
CA PRO A 90 0.61 13.54 8.05
C PRO A 90 0.23 12.49 7.00
N VAL A 91 -0.09 11.28 7.46
CA VAL A 91 -0.48 10.17 6.59
C VAL A 91 -1.93 9.78 6.85
N VAL A 92 -2.76 9.89 5.80
CA VAL A 92 -4.13 9.37 5.75
C VAL A 92 -4.10 8.00 5.11
N ARG A 93 -4.43 6.96 5.87
CA ARG A 93 -4.50 5.59 5.36
C ARG A 93 -5.94 5.08 5.36
N LEU A 94 -6.43 4.69 4.19
CA LEU A 94 -7.72 4.03 4.02
C LEU A 94 -7.52 2.60 3.50
N SER A 95 -8.33 1.66 3.95
CA SER A 95 -8.34 0.28 3.46
C SER A 95 -9.76 -0.21 3.26
N PHE A 96 -10.02 -0.94 2.19
CA PHE A 96 -11.33 -1.54 1.90
C PHE A 96 -11.29 -3.07 1.91
N GLY A 97 -10.36 -3.63 2.70
CA GLY A 97 -10.09 -5.06 2.84
C GLY A 97 -11.20 -5.93 3.45
N GLY A 98 -12.21 -5.30 4.06
CA GLY A 98 -13.28 -5.97 4.81
C GLY A 98 -14.32 -6.69 3.94
N LYS A 99 -15.34 -7.25 4.61
CA LYS A 99 -16.60 -7.67 3.97
C LYS A 99 -17.47 -6.43 3.78
N VAL A 100 -17.13 -5.65 2.77
CA VAL A 100 -17.91 -4.49 2.32
C VAL A 100 -18.62 -4.95 1.05
N SER A 101 -19.96 -4.93 1.07
CA SER A 101 -20.76 -5.55 -0.01
C SER A 101 -21.71 -4.55 -0.66
N MET A 102 -22.13 -3.51 0.07
CA MET A 102 -23.03 -2.46 -0.41
C MET A 102 -22.39 -1.07 -0.34
N ALA A 103 -22.92 -0.10 -1.10
CA ALA A 103 -22.41 1.26 -1.13
C ALA A 103 -22.46 1.93 0.27
N ASP A 104 -23.55 1.73 1.00
CA ASP A 104 -23.68 2.23 2.37
C ASP A 104 -22.61 1.65 3.32
N ASP A 105 -22.19 0.39 3.12
CA ASP A 105 -21.09 -0.19 3.90
C ASP A 105 -19.76 0.51 3.59
N ILE A 106 -19.54 0.94 2.34
CA ILE A 106 -18.34 1.65 1.89
C ILE A 106 -18.27 3.00 2.59
N GLU A 107 -19.36 3.77 2.54
CA GLU A 107 -19.52 5.07 3.20
C GLU A 107 -19.29 4.95 4.71
N TYR A 108 -20.00 4.03 5.37
CA TYR A 108 -19.85 3.78 6.80
C TYR A 108 -18.42 3.38 7.17
N HIS A 109 -17.78 2.51 6.39
CA HIS A 109 -16.41 2.09 6.64
C HIS A 109 -15.40 3.22 6.42
N ALA A 110 -15.60 4.07 5.41
CA ALA A 110 -14.78 5.24 5.16
C ALA A 110 -14.90 6.25 6.31
N HIS A 111 -16.13 6.58 6.72
CA HIS A 111 -16.39 7.45 7.88
C HIS A 111 -15.72 6.95 9.15
N ASN A 112 -15.79 5.65 9.46
CA ASN A 112 -15.15 5.09 10.64
C ASN A 112 -13.61 5.23 10.62
N GLN A 113 -12.99 5.09 9.45
CA GLN A 113 -11.56 5.31 9.30
C GLN A 113 -11.19 6.78 9.47
N LEU A 114 -11.99 7.69 8.88
CA LEU A 114 -11.81 9.14 9.01
C LEU A 114 -11.98 9.61 10.46
N SER A 115 -12.96 9.09 11.21
CA SER A 115 -13.12 9.37 12.65
C SER A 115 -11.86 9.05 13.44
N ARG A 116 -11.18 7.95 13.12
CA ARG A 116 -9.93 7.56 13.81
C ARG A 116 -8.78 8.49 13.48
N ILE A 117 -8.73 8.99 12.25
CA ILE A 117 -7.71 9.96 11.81
C ILE A 117 -7.96 11.29 12.50
N GLU A 118 -9.20 11.78 12.48
CA GLU A 118 -9.59 13.01 13.18
C GLU A 118 -9.23 12.94 14.66
N LEU A 119 -9.55 11.83 15.33
CA LEU A 119 -9.18 11.62 16.72
C LEU A 119 -7.65 11.58 16.92
N ALA A 120 -6.91 10.90 16.05
CA ALA A 120 -5.46 10.77 16.16
C ALA A 120 -4.74 12.11 15.98
N PHE A 121 -5.30 13.02 15.17
CA PHE A 121 -4.75 14.34 14.92
C PHE A 121 -5.45 15.45 15.69
N ASP A 122 -6.41 15.11 16.58
CA ASP A 122 -7.20 16.07 17.35
C ASP A 122 -7.84 17.16 16.45
N LEU A 123 -8.48 16.71 15.38
CA LEU A 123 -9.25 17.57 14.49
C LEU A 123 -10.63 17.74 15.11
N GLU A 124 -11.06 19.00 15.30
CA GLU A 124 -12.42 19.28 15.77
C GLU A 124 -13.43 18.58 14.84
N SER A 125 -14.34 17.81 15.44
CA SER A 125 -15.30 16.94 14.74
C SER A 125 -15.91 17.65 13.53
N LEU A 126 -15.58 17.15 12.33
CA LEU A 126 -16.08 17.62 11.05
C LEU A 126 -17.53 17.13 10.80
N SER A 127 -18.36 17.21 11.84
CA SER A 127 -19.68 16.57 11.95
C SER A 127 -20.75 17.11 11.00
N SER A 128 -20.41 18.08 10.15
CA SER A 128 -21.31 18.63 9.12
C SER A 128 -21.15 17.99 7.74
N ALA A 129 -20.12 17.15 7.53
CA ALA A 129 -19.92 16.48 6.24
C ALA A 129 -21.05 15.47 5.96
N ARG A 130 -21.61 15.51 4.74
CA ARG A 130 -22.76 14.69 4.35
C ARG A 130 -22.39 13.33 3.76
N SER A 131 -21.16 13.20 3.26
CA SER A 131 -20.59 11.98 2.69
C SER A 131 -19.15 11.76 3.17
N ALA A 132 -18.60 10.56 2.96
CA ALA A 132 -17.20 10.29 3.23
C ALA A 132 -16.25 11.07 2.30
N SER A 133 -16.68 11.42 1.09
CA SER A 133 -15.91 12.28 0.18
C SER A 133 -15.68 13.67 0.80
N ASP A 134 -16.76 14.35 1.22
CA ASP A 134 -16.70 15.68 1.85
C ASP A 134 -15.85 15.64 3.13
N ARG A 135 -15.99 14.55 3.89
CA ARG A 135 -15.25 14.37 5.13
C ARG A 135 -13.76 14.14 4.86
N LEU A 136 -13.42 13.36 3.83
CA LEU A 136 -12.04 13.17 3.42
C LEU A 136 -11.42 14.51 2.98
N GLU A 137 -12.12 15.31 2.18
CA GLU A 137 -11.67 16.65 1.78
C GLU A 137 -11.30 17.51 2.99
N ASN A 138 -12.23 17.60 3.94
CA ASN A 138 -12.05 18.39 5.16
C ASN A 138 -10.86 17.86 5.97
N VAL A 139 -10.73 16.54 6.14
CA VAL A 139 -9.57 15.95 6.82
C VAL A 139 -8.26 16.36 6.14
N LEU A 140 -8.18 16.31 4.80
CA LEU A 140 -6.98 16.72 4.07
C LEU A 140 -6.67 18.21 4.29
N TYR A 141 -7.68 19.08 4.15
CA TYR A 141 -7.55 20.52 4.38
C TYR A 141 -7.07 20.84 5.81
N PHE A 142 -7.75 20.30 6.82
CA PHE A 142 -7.44 20.61 8.22
C PHE A 142 -6.11 20.00 8.68
N LEU A 143 -5.75 18.80 8.20
CA LEU A 143 -4.42 18.24 8.46
C LEU A 143 -3.31 19.10 7.87
N HIS A 144 -3.48 19.55 6.63
CA HIS A 144 -2.50 20.42 5.99
C HIS A 144 -2.34 21.72 6.77
N ARG A 145 -3.45 22.36 7.14
CA ARG A 145 -3.45 23.59 7.93
C ARG A 145 -2.83 23.41 9.32
N LYS A 146 -3.16 22.31 10.02
CA LYS A 146 -2.68 22.04 11.40
C LYS A 146 -1.20 21.70 11.44
N THR A 147 -0.72 20.93 10.46
CA THR A 147 0.68 20.46 10.43
C THR A 147 1.62 21.36 9.63
N GLY A 148 1.08 22.24 8.77
CA GLY A 148 1.83 23.01 7.80
C GLY A 148 2.47 22.14 6.70
N ARG A 149 2.04 20.88 6.56
CA ARG A 149 2.59 19.90 5.61
C ARG A 149 1.48 19.29 4.79
N GLN A 150 1.67 19.21 3.48
CA GLN A 150 0.79 18.48 2.59
C GLN A 150 0.68 17.00 3.01
N VAL A 151 -0.48 16.41 2.78
CA VAL A 151 -0.89 15.11 3.31
C VAL A 151 -0.52 13.98 2.35
N VAL A 152 -0.05 12.87 2.90
CA VAL A 152 0.18 11.63 2.15
C VAL A 152 -1.04 10.75 2.27
N VAL A 153 -1.61 10.32 1.15
CA VAL A 153 -2.81 9.49 1.09
C VAL A 153 -2.47 8.08 0.59
N LEU A 154 -2.73 7.07 1.41
CA LEU A 154 -2.43 5.67 1.11
C LEU A 154 -3.72 4.84 1.12
N ILE A 155 -4.08 4.24 -0.01
CA ILE A 155 -5.33 3.48 -0.17
C ILE A 155 -5.02 2.02 -0.49
N ASP A 156 -5.42 1.11 0.41
CA ASP A 156 -5.23 -0.32 0.25
C ASP A 156 -6.52 -1.05 -0.17
N GLN A 157 -6.42 -1.93 -1.15
CA GLN A 157 -7.51 -2.76 -1.67
C GLN A 157 -8.72 -1.95 -2.13
N TYR A 158 -8.45 -0.86 -2.86
CA TYR A 158 -9.46 0.10 -3.30
C TYR A 158 -10.60 -0.56 -4.10
N ASP A 159 -10.31 -1.66 -4.79
CA ASP A 159 -11.23 -2.34 -5.68
C ASP A 159 -12.06 -3.45 -5.04
N ARG A 160 -11.75 -3.78 -3.79
CA ARG A 160 -12.32 -4.96 -3.14
C ARG A 160 -13.85 -4.93 -2.99
N PRO A 161 -14.51 -3.81 -2.63
CA PRO A 161 -15.96 -3.78 -2.53
C PRO A 161 -16.66 -4.15 -3.84
N VAL A 162 -16.13 -3.68 -4.98
CA VAL A 162 -16.63 -4.06 -6.32
C VAL A 162 -16.33 -5.53 -6.61
N LEU A 163 -15.12 -5.99 -6.30
CA LEU A 163 -14.71 -7.37 -6.55
C LEU A 163 -15.52 -8.41 -5.76
N ASN A 164 -16.06 -8.05 -4.60
CA ASN A 164 -16.85 -8.94 -3.75
C ASN A 164 -18.24 -9.23 -4.33
N VAL A 165 -18.77 -8.36 -5.20
CA VAL A 165 -20.13 -8.44 -5.75
C VAL A 165 -20.13 -8.47 -7.27
N LEU A 166 -19.05 -8.92 -7.92
CA LEU A 166 -18.90 -8.92 -9.39
C LEU A 166 -20.02 -9.66 -10.13
N GLU A 167 -20.65 -10.64 -9.49
CA GLU A 167 -21.76 -11.40 -10.08
C GLU A 167 -23.06 -10.58 -10.14
N ASP A 168 -23.20 -9.56 -9.28
CA ASP A 168 -24.33 -8.65 -9.21
C ASP A 168 -23.95 -7.30 -9.87
N ARG A 169 -24.37 -7.12 -11.12
CA ARG A 169 -23.97 -5.95 -11.93
C ARG A 169 -24.44 -4.63 -11.36
N GLU A 170 -25.62 -4.58 -10.73
CA GLU A 170 -26.16 -3.34 -10.17
C GLU A 170 -25.36 -2.95 -8.92
N LYS A 171 -25.17 -3.89 -7.97
CA LYS A 171 -24.34 -3.62 -6.78
C LYS A 171 -22.89 -3.31 -7.13
N ALA A 172 -22.31 -3.99 -8.11
CA ALA A 172 -20.95 -3.70 -8.56
C ALA A 172 -20.83 -2.29 -9.14
N ARG A 173 -21.88 -1.80 -9.84
CA ARG A 173 -21.95 -0.43 -10.35
C ARG A 173 -22.10 0.58 -9.20
N GLU A 174 -23.05 0.37 -8.30
CA GLU A 174 -23.25 1.25 -7.13
C GLU A 174 -21.98 1.36 -6.27
N ASN A 175 -21.32 0.23 -5.98
CA ASN A 175 -20.06 0.23 -5.23
C ASN A 175 -18.95 0.97 -5.98
N ARG A 176 -18.91 0.86 -7.32
CA ARG A 176 -17.93 1.55 -8.14
C ARG A 176 -18.17 3.06 -8.15
N ASP A 177 -19.42 3.48 -8.25
CA ASP A 177 -19.81 4.89 -8.28
C ASP A 177 -19.50 5.54 -6.91
N CYS A 178 -19.91 4.91 -5.80
CA CYS A 178 -19.59 5.35 -4.44
C CYS A 178 -18.07 5.49 -4.18
N LEU A 179 -17.27 4.48 -4.58
CA LEU A 179 -15.80 4.59 -4.48
C LEU A 179 -15.26 5.71 -5.39
N GLY A 180 -15.83 5.86 -6.59
CA GLY A 180 -15.50 6.95 -7.51
C GLY A 180 -15.63 8.32 -6.85
N ASP A 181 -16.75 8.56 -6.16
CA ASP A 181 -17.05 9.82 -5.48
C ASP A 181 -16.09 10.09 -4.30
N ILE A 182 -15.77 9.06 -3.51
CA ILE A 182 -14.81 9.19 -2.40
C ILE A 182 -13.42 9.59 -2.92
N TYR A 183 -13.00 9.04 -4.06
CA TYR A 183 -11.64 9.23 -4.56
C TYR A 183 -11.48 10.41 -5.51
N SER A 184 -12.55 10.90 -6.15
CA SER A 184 -12.50 12.08 -7.01
C SER A 184 -12.04 13.32 -6.25
N ILE A 185 -12.33 13.39 -4.95
CA ILE A 185 -11.96 14.50 -4.07
C ILE A 185 -10.44 14.72 -3.95
N LEU A 186 -9.64 13.69 -4.24
CA LEU A 186 -8.18 13.79 -4.23
C LEU A 186 -7.66 14.73 -5.32
N LYS A 187 -8.46 14.98 -6.37
CA LYS A 187 -8.18 15.98 -7.39
C LYS A 187 -8.39 17.39 -6.82
N ASP A 188 -9.55 17.62 -6.22
CA ASP A 188 -9.91 18.96 -5.74
C ASP A 188 -9.04 19.38 -4.55
N ALA A 189 -8.54 18.41 -3.79
CA ALA A 189 -7.60 18.60 -2.69
C ALA A 189 -6.11 18.54 -3.11
N GLU A 190 -5.75 18.67 -4.39
CA GLU A 190 -4.36 18.56 -4.88
C GLU A 190 -3.39 19.50 -4.12
N ASP A 191 -3.81 20.74 -3.83
CA ASP A 191 -3.02 21.71 -3.05
C ASP A 191 -2.70 21.24 -1.61
N HIS A 192 -3.46 20.27 -1.11
CA HIS A 192 -3.32 19.73 0.24
C HIS A 192 -2.65 18.36 0.28
N VAL A 193 -2.36 17.77 -0.89
CA VAL A 193 -1.87 16.41 -1.02
C VAL A 193 -0.43 16.41 -1.53
N ARG A 194 0.45 15.72 -0.82
CA ARG A 194 1.85 15.55 -1.20
C ARG A 194 2.06 14.38 -2.14
N PHE A 195 1.37 13.28 -1.85
CA PHE A 195 1.59 11.97 -2.46
C PHE A 195 0.37 11.08 -2.26
N VAL A 196 -0.04 10.36 -3.30
CA VAL A 196 -1.14 9.40 -3.31
C VAL A 196 -0.65 8.06 -3.83
N PHE A 197 -0.86 7.00 -3.06
CA PHE A 197 -0.56 5.64 -3.49
C PHE A 197 -1.74 4.71 -3.27
N VAL A 198 -2.25 4.16 -4.37
CA VAL A 198 -3.44 3.30 -4.39
C VAL A 198 -3.05 1.89 -4.81
N THR A 199 -3.61 0.88 -4.16
CA THR A 199 -3.35 -0.53 -4.52
C THR A 199 -4.63 -1.30 -4.78
N GLY A 200 -4.56 -2.19 -5.78
CA GLY A 200 -5.67 -3.04 -6.17
C GLY A 200 -5.23 -4.26 -6.99
N ILE A 201 -6.20 -4.95 -7.55
CA ILE A 201 -6.06 -6.02 -8.53
C ILE A 201 -6.39 -5.50 -9.93
N THR A 202 -7.46 -4.73 -10.08
CA THR A 202 -7.96 -4.26 -11.39
C THR A 202 -8.29 -2.78 -11.35
N MET A 203 -7.81 -2.03 -12.34
CA MET A 203 -8.14 -0.62 -12.50
C MET A 203 -9.53 -0.42 -13.13
N PHE A 204 -10.60 -0.41 -12.34
CA PHE A 204 -11.95 -0.12 -12.86
C PHE A 204 -12.28 1.37 -12.94
N SER A 205 -11.47 2.24 -12.36
CA SER A 205 -11.75 3.66 -12.27
C SER A 205 -11.14 4.48 -13.41
N LYS A 206 -10.84 3.85 -14.56
CA LYS A 206 -10.39 4.53 -15.78
C LYS A 206 -11.35 5.58 -16.36
N ASN A 207 -12.48 5.88 -15.71
CA ASN A 207 -13.33 7.03 -16.03
C ASN A 207 -13.51 7.99 -14.81
N SER A 208 -13.46 7.48 -13.58
CA SER A 208 -13.65 8.28 -12.35
C SER A 208 -12.34 8.84 -11.77
N PHE A 209 -11.22 8.11 -11.90
CA PHE A 209 -9.88 8.61 -11.58
C PHE A 209 -9.20 9.25 -12.80
N SER A 210 -9.47 8.76 -14.01
CA SER A 210 -8.78 9.24 -15.23
C SER A 210 -9.26 10.59 -15.75
N SER A 211 -10.51 10.99 -15.45
CA SER A 211 -11.06 12.29 -15.86
C SER A 211 -10.64 13.41 -14.89
N GLY A 212 -10.05 13.04 -13.75
CA GLY A 212 -9.66 13.95 -12.68
C GLY A 212 -8.17 13.97 -12.38
N LEU A 213 -7.56 12.80 -12.20
CA LEU A 213 -6.13 12.63 -11.91
C LEU A 213 -5.39 12.29 -13.22
N ASN A 214 -5.14 13.30 -14.04
CA ASN A 214 -4.38 13.18 -15.30
C ASN A 214 -2.98 12.57 -15.12
N ASN A 215 -2.49 12.45 -13.87
CA ASN A 215 -1.15 11.99 -13.51
C ASN A 215 -1.11 10.64 -12.76
N LEU A 216 -2.23 9.90 -12.64
CA LEU A 216 -2.21 8.60 -11.96
C LEU A 216 -1.43 7.56 -12.77
N THR A 217 -0.22 7.23 -12.31
CA THR A 217 0.68 6.31 -13.00
C THR A 217 0.46 4.87 -12.53
N ASP A 218 -0.02 3.98 -13.42
CA ASP A 218 -0.08 2.53 -13.13
C ASP A 218 1.30 1.90 -13.26
N ILE A 219 1.93 1.65 -12.10
CA ILE A 219 3.26 1.04 -12.02
C ILE A 219 3.20 -0.49 -12.00
N GLY A 220 2.01 -1.11 -12.00
CA GLY A 220 1.84 -2.56 -11.95
C GLY A 220 2.48 -3.30 -13.12
N LEU A 221 2.50 -2.66 -14.29
CA LEU A 221 3.07 -3.15 -15.55
C LEU A 221 4.38 -2.45 -15.95
N SER A 222 4.83 -1.45 -15.18
CA SER A 222 6.05 -0.71 -15.49
C SER A 222 7.29 -1.59 -15.24
N PRO A 223 8.19 -1.79 -16.23
CA PRO A 223 9.41 -2.56 -16.04
C PRO A 223 10.31 -2.02 -14.93
N GLY A 224 10.37 -0.68 -14.77
CA GLY A 224 11.18 -0.03 -13.73
C GLY A 224 10.70 -0.35 -12.30
N TYR A 225 9.40 -0.60 -12.14
CA TYR A 225 8.78 -0.94 -10.85
C TYR A 225 8.45 -2.42 -10.71
N ALA A 226 8.88 -3.28 -11.63
CA ALA A 226 8.50 -4.68 -11.64
C ALA A 226 8.84 -5.41 -10.32
N ALA A 227 9.96 -5.05 -9.69
CA ALA A 227 10.41 -5.63 -8.44
C ALA A 227 9.85 -4.94 -7.18
N ILE A 228 9.06 -3.87 -7.29
CA ILE A 228 8.57 -3.10 -6.11
C ILE A 228 7.74 -3.98 -5.15
N CYS A 229 7.15 -5.05 -5.66
CA CYS A 229 6.38 -6.04 -4.91
C CYS A 229 6.69 -7.46 -5.42
N GLY A 230 6.79 -8.40 -4.48
CA GLY A 230 7.21 -9.78 -4.74
C GLY A 230 8.72 -9.98 -4.61
N TYR A 231 9.17 -11.18 -4.97
CA TYR A 231 10.56 -11.62 -4.89
C TYR A 231 11.08 -11.98 -6.29
N THR A 232 12.24 -11.45 -6.65
CA THR A 232 12.99 -11.83 -7.85
C THR A 232 13.85 -13.05 -7.54
N ASP A 233 14.33 -13.75 -8.58
CA ASP A 233 15.28 -14.85 -8.38
C ASP A 233 16.55 -14.36 -7.66
N ARG A 234 17.02 -13.14 -7.95
CA ARG A 234 18.15 -12.52 -7.23
C ARG A 234 17.90 -12.37 -5.74
N ASP A 235 16.68 -12.04 -5.32
CA ASP A 235 16.37 -11.90 -3.89
C ASP A 235 16.42 -13.25 -3.18
N LEU A 236 16.00 -14.32 -3.86
CA LEU A 236 16.11 -15.69 -3.35
C LEU A 236 17.58 -16.09 -3.17
N ASP A 237 18.41 -15.76 -4.15
CA ASP A 237 19.84 -16.12 -4.19
C ASP A 237 20.72 -15.26 -3.28
N THR A 238 20.21 -14.12 -2.77
CA THR A 238 20.96 -13.19 -1.93
C THR A 238 20.39 -13.12 -0.51
N VAL A 239 19.23 -12.49 -0.36
CA VAL A 239 18.57 -12.26 0.94
C VAL A 239 18.17 -13.57 1.59
N PHE A 240 17.67 -14.53 0.79
CA PHE A 240 17.20 -15.82 1.30
C PHE A 240 18.23 -16.95 1.15
N ALA A 241 19.46 -16.69 0.69
CA ALA A 241 20.48 -17.72 0.42
C ALA A 241 20.78 -18.66 1.59
N ARG A 242 20.65 -18.15 2.82
CA ARG A 242 20.90 -18.87 4.08
C ARG A 242 19.66 -19.52 4.69
N THR A 243 18.51 -19.34 4.06
CA THR A 243 17.24 -19.90 4.51
C THR A 243 16.93 -21.19 3.75
N ARG A 244 16.21 -22.11 4.40
CA ARG A 244 15.62 -23.27 3.72
C ARG A 244 14.83 -22.87 2.46
N PRO A 245 14.08 -21.75 2.38
CA PRO A 245 13.42 -21.31 1.15
C PRO A 245 14.26 -21.31 -0.11
N GLY A 246 15.52 -20.84 -0.12
CA GLY A 246 16.37 -20.94 -1.32
C GLY A 246 16.71 -22.38 -1.74
N ARG A 247 16.41 -23.37 -0.89
CA ARG A 247 16.74 -24.79 -1.05
C ARG A 247 15.53 -25.73 -0.90
N ASP A 248 14.34 -25.22 -0.57
CA ASP A 248 13.09 -25.96 -0.36
C ASP A 248 12.08 -25.54 -1.43
N PRO A 249 11.93 -26.35 -2.50
CA PRO A 249 11.06 -26.06 -3.62
C PRO A 249 9.60 -25.79 -3.22
N GLN A 250 9.12 -26.36 -2.12
CA GLN A 250 7.74 -26.20 -1.67
C GLN A 250 7.49 -24.82 -1.05
N VAL A 251 8.52 -24.19 -0.48
CA VAL A 251 8.43 -22.82 0.06
C VAL A 251 8.58 -21.80 -1.08
N VAL A 252 9.50 -22.02 -2.03
CA VAL A 252 9.67 -21.15 -3.21
C VAL A 252 8.38 -21.05 -4.02
N GLN A 253 7.67 -22.16 -4.22
CA GLN A 253 6.41 -22.18 -4.97
C GLN A 253 5.28 -21.34 -4.33
N ARG A 254 5.40 -21.01 -3.04
CA ARG A 254 4.41 -20.20 -2.31
C ARG A 254 4.78 -18.72 -2.23
N LEU A 255 5.98 -18.34 -2.65
CA LEU A 255 6.44 -16.95 -2.67
C LEU A 255 5.89 -16.22 -3.92
N PRO A 256 5.50 -14.94 -3.78
CA PRO A 256 5.08 -14.13 -4.93
C PRO A 256 6.30 -13.79 -5.81
N LEU A 257 6.58 -14.60 -6.83
CA LEU A 257 7.77 -14.44 -7.68
C LEU A 257 7.55 -13.43 -8.83
N VAL A 258 8.62 -12.72 -9.18
CA VAL A 258 8.70 -11.81 -10.32
C VAL A 258 9.80 -12.28 -11.26
N ARG A 259 9.45 -12.59 -12.52
CA ARG A 259 10.40 -12.99 -13.57
C ARG A 259 10.13 -12.21 -14.86
N GLY A 260 11.18 -11.67 -15.48
CA GLY A 260 11.08 -10.92 -16.74
C GLY A 260 10.07 -9.77 -16.69
N GLY A 261 9.96 -9.09 -15.55
CA GLY A 261 9.00 -7.99 -15.36
C GLY A 261 7.57 -8.41 -15.01
N LYS A 262 7.24 -9.72 -15.04
CA LYS A 262 5.87 -10.22 -14.83
C LYS A 262 5.72 -10.90 -13.47
N ALA A 263 4.58 -10.65 -12.83
CA ALA A 263 4.14 -11.35 -11.62
C ALA A 263 3.71 -12.77 -11.99
N LEU A 264 4.35 -13.79 -11.42
CA LEU A 264 3.93 -15.18 -11.54
C LEU A 264 2.93 -15.49 -10.42
N GLN A 265 1.75 -16.04 -10.76
CA GLN A 265 0.85 -16.54 -9.73
C GLN A 265 1.50 -17.75 -9.03
N PRO A 266 1.49 -17.82 -7.69
CA PRO A 266 1.88 -19.05 -7.01
C PRO A 266 0.94 -20.17 -7.45
N ALA A 267 1.48 -21.37 -7.69
CA ALA A 267 0.70 -22.52 -8.14
C ALA A 267 -0.47 -22.75 -7.17
N ARG A 268 -1.70 -22.80 -7.70
CA ARG A 268 -2.85 -23.22 -6.90
C ARG A 268 -2.67 -24.70 -6.58
N HIS A 269 -2.39 -25.03 -5.32
CA HIS A 269 -2.68 -26.38 -4.85
C HIS A 269 -4.20 -26.53 -4.81
N SER A 270 -4.76 -27.15 -5.84
CA SER A 270 -6.00 -27.88 -5.68
C SER A 270 -5.71 -29.02 -4.68
N PRO A 271 -6.50 -29.20 -3.61
CA PRO A 271 -6.43 -30.45 -2.86
C PRO A 271 -6.73 -31.60 -3.82
N PRO A 272 -6.12 -32.79 -3.64
CA PRO A 272 -6.52 -33.95 -4.41
C PRO A 272 -8.02 -34.16 -4.17
N VAL A 273 -8.77 -34.17 -5.27
CA VAL A 273 -10.15 -34.64 -5.26
C VAL A 273 -10.09 -36.08 -4.76
N GLN A 274 -10.63 -36.33 -3.57
CA GLN A 274 -10.99 -37.69 -3.14
C GLN A 274 -12.32 -38.05 -3.78
#